data_AF-E6VXK6-F1
#
_entry.id   AF-E6VXK6-F1
#
_cell.length_a   1.000
_cell.length_b   1.000
_cell.length_c   1.000
_cell.angle_alpha   90.00
_cell.angle_beta   90.00
_cell.angle_gamma   90.00
#
_symmetry.space_group_name_H-M   'P 1'
#
loop_
_entity.id
_entity.type
_entity.pdbx_description
1 polymer ?
#
loop_
_entity_poly.entity_id
_entity_poly.type
_entity_poly.pdbx_seq_one_letter_code
_entity_poly.pdbx_strand_id
1 'polypeptide(L)' 'MTPADARHRLYLISYALDELGLVTEDATETTLSSTLGILSKAMEDCIAVIHPFVPDPVRHDD' A
#
# COMPACT_ATOMS: atom_id res chain seq x y z
N MET A 1 -3.82 -11.73 -10.12
CA MET A 1 -4.12 -10.29 -9.94
C MET A 1 -3.53 -9.56 -11.13
N THR A 2 -4.31 -8.73 -11.83
CA THR A 2 -3.78 -7.95 -12.96
C THR A 2 -3.13 -6.64 -12.46
N PRO A 3 -2.29 -5.96 -13.28
CA PRO A 3 -1.74 -4.65 -12.89
C PRO A 3 -2.81 -3.58 -12.65
N ALA A 4 -3.93 -3.62 -13.38
CA ALA A 4 -5.06 -2.71 -13.17
C ALA A 4 -5.72 -2.98 -11.81
N ASP A 5 -5.94 -4.25 -11.45
CA ASP A 5 -6.47 -4.63 -10.14
C ASP A 5 -5.52 -4.22 -9.01
N ALA A 6 -4.21 -4.43 -9.19
CA ALA A 6 -3.19 -4.05 -8.22
C ALA A 6 -3.16 -2.54 -7.99
N ARG A 7 -3.24 -1.72 -9.06
CA ARG A 7 -3.31 -0.26 -8.94
C ARG A 7 -4.57 0.19 -8.20
N HIS A 8 -5.70 -0.40 -8.54
CA HIS A 8 -6.96 -0.11 -7.85
C HIS A 8 -6.89 -0.47 -6.36
N ARG A 9 -6.30 -1.63 -6.03
CA ARG A 9 -6.08 -2.04 -4.62
C ARG A 9 -5.13 -1.12 -3.87
N LEU A 10 -4.03 -0.66 -4.49
CA LEU A 10 -3.14 0.33 -3.88
C LEU A 10 -3.87 1.64 -3.55
N TYR A 11 -4.75 2.11 -4.45
CA TYR A 11 -5.58 3.28 -4.19
C TYR A 11 -6.52 3.07 -2.99
N LEU A 12 -7.15 1.90 -2.87
CA LEU A 12 -7.99 1.58 -1.73
C LEU A 12 -7.19 1.47 -0.42
N ILE A 13 -5.97 0.94 -0.48
CA ILE A 13 -5.06 0.87 0.67
C ILE A 13 -4.66 2.28 1.12
N SER A 14 -4.31 3.19 0.19
CA SER A 14 -3.98 4.57 0.57
C SER A 14 -5.16 5.28 1.22
N TYR A 15 -6.36 5.13 0.65
CA TYR A 15 -7.58 5.67 1.23
C TYR A 15 -7.84 5.12 2.64
N ALA A 16 -7.70 3.81 2.83
CA ALA A 16 -7.88 3.19 4.15
C ALA A 16 -6.87 3.74 5.18
N LEU A 17 -5.61 3.96 4.80
CA LEU A 17 -4.59 4.53 5.67
C LEU A 17 -4.92 5.98 6.07
N ASP A 18 -5.45 6.78 5.14
CA ASP A 18 -5.89 8.16 5.43
C ASP A 18 -7.05 8.15 6.44
N GLU A 19 -8.06 7.31 6.22
CA GLU A 19 -9.19 7.15 7.15
C GLU A 19 -8.74 6.62 8.52
N LEU A 20 -7.80 5.67 8.56
CA LEU A 20 -7.20 5.18 9.80
C LEU A 20 -6.50 6.31 10.57
N GLY A 21 -5.79 7.21 9.88
CA GLY A 21 -5.18 8.39 10.50
C GLY A 21 -6.19 9.28 11.23
N LEU A 22 -7.41 9.39 10.71
CA LEU A 22 -8.48 10.22 11.28
C LEU A 22 -9.19 9.58 12.48
N VAL A 23 -9.23 8.25 12.57
CA VAL A 23 -10.04 7.51 13.56
C VAL A 23 -9.20 6.98 14.74
N THR A 24 -7.89 7.28 14.77
CA THR A 24 -6.94 6.72 15.75
C THR A 24 -7.14 7.16 17.21
N GLU A 25 -8.02 8.11 17.53
CA GLU A 25 -8.24 8.57 18.92
C GLU A 25 -8.79 7.47 19.85
N ASP A 26 -9.57 6.51 19.32
CA ASP A 26 -10.21 5.43 20.11
C ASP A 26 -9.64 4.02 19.82
N ALA A 27 -8.67 3.90 18.91
CA ALA A 27 -8.14 2.62 18.49
C ALA A 27 -7.12 2.05 19.49
N THR A 28 -7.25 0.78 19.86
CA THR A 28 -6.21 0.11 20.65
C THR A 28 -4.99 -0.19 19.78
N GLU A 29 -3.80 -0.04 20.36
CA GLU A 29 -2.50 -0.29 19.69
C GLU A 29 -2.46 -1.65 18.98
N THR A 30 -2.99 -2.70 19.61
CA THR A 30 -3.05 -4.06 19.04
C THR A 30 -3.90 -4.13 17.76
N THR A 31 -5.03 -3.40 17.73
CA THR A 31 -5.94 -3.38 16.57
C THR A 31 -5.32 -2.57 15.42
N LEU A 32 -4.67 -1.47 15.74
CA LEU A 32 -3.96 -0.63 14.77
C LEU A 32 -2.80 -1.39 14.15
N SER A 33 -1.96 -2.03 14.97
CA SER A 33 -0.80 -2.82 14.51
C SER A 33 -1.22 -3.99 13.61
N SER A 34 -2.28 -4.71 13.97
CA SER A 34 -2.81 -5.82 13.16
C SER A 34 -3.34 -5.34 11.80
N THR A 35 -4.07 -4.22 11.79
CA THR A 35 -4.61 -3.62 10.57
C THR A 35 -3.50 -3.13 9.64
N LEU A 36 -2.51 -2.41 10.18
CA LEU A 36 -1.34 -1.95 9.42
C LEU A 36 -0.53 -3.11 8.86
N GLY A 37 -0.38 -4.20 9.61
CA GLY A 37 0.30 -5.42 9.13
C GLY A 37 -0.41 -6.07 7.93
N ILE A 38 -1.75 -6.13 7.95
CA ILE A 38 -2.55 -6.64 6.82
C ILE A 38 -2.39 -5.73 5.60
N LEU A 39 -2.49 -4.41 5.79
CA LEU A 39 -2.34 -3.43 4.71
C LEU A 39 -0.94 -3.46 4.10
N SER A 40 0.11 -3.59 4.92
CA SER A 40 1.50 -3.71 4.45
C SER A 40 1.68 -4.91 3.53
N LYS A 41 1.18 -6.08 3.95
CA LYS A 41 1.27 -7.30 3.14
C LYS A 41 0.50 -7.18 1.82
N ALA A 42 -0.70 -6.61 1.87
CA ALA A 42 -1.49 -6.37 0.65
C ALA A 42 -0.79 -5.38 -0.30
N MET A 43 -0.08 -4.39 0.24
CA MET A 43 0.70 -3.42 -0.54
C MET A 43 1.91 -4.09 -1.22
N GLU A 44 2.66 -4.93 -0.50
CA GLU A 44 3.77 -5.72 -1.06
C GLU A 44 3.32 -6.60 -2.23
N ASP A 45 2.21 -7.31 -2.08
CA ASP A 45 1.62 -8.15 -3.14
C ASP A 45 1.24 -7.32 -4.38
N CYS A 46 0.71 -6.10 -4.18
CA CYS A 46 0.35 -5.22 -5.29
C CYS A 46 1.58 -4.61 -5.96
N ILE A 47 2.60 -4.22 -5.19
CA ILE A 47 3.86 -3.69 -5.72
C ILE A 47 4.56 -4.76 -6.55
N ALA A 48 4.63 -6.02 -6.09
CA ALA A 48 5.25 -7.10 -6.85
C ALA A 48 4.62 -7.30 -8.24
N VAL A 49 3.31 -7.04 -8.39
CA VAL A 49 2.59 -7.12 -9.67
C VAL A 49 2.85 -5.91 -10.56
N ILE A 50 3.06 -4.71 -9.98
CA ILE A 50 3.22 -3.46 -10.73
C ILE A 50 4.68 -3.16 -11.06
N HIS A 51 5.62 -3.55 -10.19
CA HIS A 51 7.05 -3.26 -10.30
C HIS A 51 7.64 -3.58 -11.68
N PRO A 52 7.29 -4.70 -12.36
CA PRO A 52 7.80 -4.99 -13.71
C PRO A 52 7.39 -3.99 -14.78
N PHE A 53 6.37 -3.16 -14.52
CA PHE A 53 5.84 -2.16 -15.44
C PHE A 53 6.30 -0.74 -15.08
N VAL A 54 7.04 -0.57 -13.99
CA VAL A 54 7.64 0.71 -13.63
C VAL A 54 8.96 0.79 -14.40
N PRO A 55 9.14 1.76 -15.31
CA PRO A 55 10.43 1.93 -15.97
C PRO A 55 11.49 2.17 -14.90
N ASP A 56 12.62 1.46 -15.01
CA ASP A 56 13.75 1.72 -14.13
C ASP A 56 14.05 3.22 -14.16
N PRO A 57 14.29 3.85 -12.99
CA PRO A 57 14.70 5.24 -12.96
C PRO A 57 15.94 5.36 -13.85
N VAL A 58 15.86 6.25 -14.84
CA VAL A 58 16.99 6.56 -15.72
C VAL A 58 18.15 6.91 -14.80
N ARG A 59 19.15 6.03 -14.73
CA ARG A 59 20.42 6.34 -14.07
C ARG A 59 21.02 7.49 -14.88
N HIS A 60 20.93 8.70 -14.35
CA HIS A 60 21.84 9.76 -14.75
C HIS A 60 23.21 9.32 -14.22
N ASP A 61 24.00 8.69 -15.09
CA ASP A 61 25.42 8.49 -14.84
C ASP A 61 26.07 9.89 -14.88
N ASP A 62 26.42 10.41 -13.70
CA ASP A 62 27.30 11.57 -13.51
C ASP A 62 28.77 11.17 -13.74
#